data_AF-A0A916X909-F1
#
_entry.id   AF-A0A916X909-F1
#
_cell.length_a   1.000
_cell.length_b   1.000
_cell.length_c   1.000
_cell.angle_alpha   90.00
_cell.angle_beta   90.00
_cell.angle_gamma   90.00
#
_symmetry.space_group_name_H-M   'P 1'
#
loop_
_entity.id
_entity.type
_entity.pdbx_description
1 polymer ?
#
loop_
_entity_poly.entity_id
_entity_poly.type
_entity_poly.pdbx_seq_one_letter_code
_entity_poly.pdbx_strand_id
1 'polypeptide(L)'
;MSGSIEVEETAAPAISDVSKFSAEAIGTFVLVFVAVGTAVFAGEYVGFLGIALAFGLTLVALAYAIGPISGAHVNPAVTLAFLILKRLTPVQAAGYVIAQVVGGLIAGVALLAVASGLPTYDRAVDGLGANGFGEFSPAGYGLGSAIIVEIVLTALLVFVVLASTDRLGNAALAGIPIGFTLAVIHLVSIPVDGTSVNPARSLAVAPFQDGALGQIWAFIVFPLIGGAVGVGVYRLLFPRS
;
A
#
# COMPACT_ATOMS: atom_id res chain seq x y z
N MET A 1 -15.82 -48.52 -32.86
CA MET A 1 -15.42 -47.11 -33.02
C MET A 1 -15.96 -46.35 -31.83
N SER A 2 -15.15 -46.16 -30.79
CA SER A 2 -15.50 -45.34 -29.62
C SER A 2 -14.70 -44.06 -29.74
N GLY A 3 -15.30 -43.01 -30.29
CA GLY A 3 -14.72 -41.67 -30.30
C GLY A 3 -14.89 -41.06 -28.92
N SER A 4 -13.81 -41.01 -28.15
CA SER A 4 -13.74 -40.18 -26.95
C SER A 4 -13.85 -38.72 -27.38
N ILE A 5 -14.91 -38.05 -26.95
CA ILE A 5 -15.05 -36.60 -27.08
C ILE A 5 -14.07 -36.00 -26.07
N GLU A 6 -12.90 -35.56 -26.54
CA GLU A 6 -12.05 -34.66 -25.76
C GLU A 6 -12.81 -33.35 -25.60
N VAL A 7 -13.30 -33.10 -24.40
CA VAL A 7 -13.83 -31.79 -24.02
C VAL A 7 -12.62 -30.88 -23.89
N GLU A 8 -12.39 -30.06 -24.91
CA GLU A 8 -11.38 -29.01 -24.92
C GLU A 8 -11.74 -28.02 -23.79
N GLU A 9 -11.02 -28.11 -22.67
CA GLU A 9 -11.18 -27.23 -21.53
C GLU A 9 -10.73 -25.83 -21.95
N THR A 10 -11.69 -24.98 -22.34
CA THR A 10 -11.40 -23.62 -22.78
C THR A 10 -10.88 -22.82 -21.59
N ALA A 11 -9.58 -22.50 -21.61
CA ALA A 11 -8.95 -21.67 -20.59
C ALA A 11 -9.75 -20.37 -20.39
N ALA A 12 -10.04 -20.02 -19.14
CA ALA A 12 -10.77 -18.80 -18.82
C ALA A 12 -10.08 -17.57 -19.47
N PRO A 13 -10.86 -16.60 -19.99
CA PRO A 13 -10.30 -15.45 -20.67
C PRO A 13 -9.39 -14.64 -19.74
N ALA A 14 -8.27 -14.15 -20.28
CA ALA A 14 -7.33 -13.33 -19.54
C ALA A 14 -8.01 -12.04 -19.02
N ILE A 15 -7.73 -11.69 -17.77
CA ILE A 15 -8.27 -10.47 -17.14
C ILE A 15 -7.71 -9.23 -17.85
N SER A 16 -8.61 -8.33 -18.26
CA SER A 16 -8.27 -7.11 -18.98
C SER A 16 -7.49 -6.10 -18.12
N ASP A 17 -6.66 -5.27 -18.75
CA ASP A 17 -5.94 -4.20 -18.04
C ASP A 17 -6.90 -3.16 -17.43
N VAL A 18 -8.05 -2.90 -18.06
CA VAL A 18 -9.10 -2.02 -17.49
C VAL A 18 -9.60 -2.56 -16.15
N SER A 19 -9.84 -3.87 -16.08
CA SER A 19 -10.26 -4.53 -14.82
C SER A 19 -9.17 -4.44 -13.76
N LYS A 20 -7.90 -4.63 -14.13
CA LYS A 20 -6.76 -4.53 -13.22
C LYS A 20 -6.58 -3.12 -12.67
N PHE A 21 -6.57 -2.11 -13.53
CA PHE A 21 -6.43 -0.71 -13.11
C PHE A 21 -7.61 -0.26 -12.26
N SER A 22 -8.83 -0.68 -12.59
CA SER A 22 -10.01 -0.40 -11.76
C SER A 22 -9.89 -1.03 -10.37
N ALA A 23 -9.42 -2.27 -10.29
CA ALA A 23 -9.17 -2.95 -9.03
C ALA A 23 -8.09 -2.22 -8.19
N GLU A 24 -7.01 -1.76 -8.80
CA GLU A 24 -5.96 -0.99 -8.11
C GLU A 24 -6.46 0.38 -7.60
N ALA A 25 -7.27 1.08 -8.39
CA ALA A 25 -7.88 2.34 -7.97
C ALA A 25 -8.84 2.14 -6.79
N ILE A 26 -9.76 1.16 -6.89
CA ILE A 26 -10.71 0.83 -5.83
C ILE A 26 -9.97 0.35 -4.58
N GLY A 27 -8.98 -0.52 -4.74
CA GLY A 27 -8.21 -1.05 -3.62
C GLY A 27 -7.44 0.04 -2.90
N THR A 28 -6.80 0.95 -3.62
CA THR A 28 -6.07 2.07 -3.00
C THR A 28 -7.03 3.07 -2.36
N PHE A 29 -8.18 3.32 -2.96
CA PHE A 29 -9.25 4.11 -2.34
C PHE A 29 -9.66 3.51 -1.00
N VAL A 30 -9.98 2.21 -0.95
CA VAL A 30 -10.40 1.51 0.27
C VAL A 30 -9.29 1.52 1.31
N LEU A 31 -8.04 1.25 0.91
CA LEU A 31 -6.88 1.28 1.81
C LEU A 31 -6.76 2.64 2.48
N VAL A 32 -6.79 3.73 1.71
CA VAL A 32 -6.67 5.09 2.25
C VAL A 32 -7.91 5.43 3.09
N PHE A 33 -9.11 5.27 2.54
CA PHE A 33 -10.35 5.68 3.21
C PHE A 33 -10.57 4.93 4.53
N VAL A 34 -10.35 3.62 4.56
CA VAL A 34 -10.58 2.83 5.77
C VAL A 34 -9.43 2.99 6.76
N ALA A 35 -8.19 2.82 6.31
CA ALA A 35 -7.06 2.77 7.23
C ALA A 35 -6.60 4.17 7.68
N VAL A 36 -6.44 5.12 6.76
CA VAL A 36 -6.14 6.51 7.13
C VAL A 36 -7.36 7.15 7.79
N GLY A 37 -8.57 6.83 7.34
CA GLY A 37 -9.79 7.25 8.04
C GLY A 37 -9.89 6.74 9.48
N THR A 38 -9.38 5.54 9.78
CA THR A 38 -9.28 5.07 11.17
C THR A 38 -8.36 5.97 11.98
N ALA A 39 -7.22 6.40 11.43
CA ALA A 39 -6.33 7.34 12.10
C ALA A 39 -6.99 8.71 12.32
N VAL A 40 -7.71 9.23 11.32
CA VAL A 40 -8.31 10.57 11.35
C VAL A 40 -9.58 10.61 12.22
N PHE A 41 -10.48 9.64 12.10
CA PHE A 41 -11.79 9.67 12.77
C PHE A 41 -11.82 8.92 14.09
N ALA A 42 -11.06 7.82 14.18
CA ALA A 42 -11.12 6.89 15.29
C ALA A 42 -9.82 6.84 16.11
N GLY A 43 -8.79 7.60 15.73
CA GLY A 43 -7.44 7.48 16.27
C GLY A 43 -7.38 7.61 17.79
N GLU A 44 -8.10 8.56 18.37
CA GLU A 44 -8.19 8.76 19.83
C GLU A 44 -8.88 7.60 20.56
N TYR A 45 -9.80 6.90 19.89
CA TYR A 45 -10.57 5.81 20.48
C TYR A 45 -9.84 4.46 20.41
N VAL A 46 -9.05 4.24 19.35
CA VAL A 46 -8.43 2.94 19.06
C VAL A 46 -6.91 2.93 19.28
N GLY A 47 -6.29 4.10 19.38
CA GLY A 47 -4.85 4.27 19.53
C GLY A 47 -4.02 3.68 18.38
N PHE A 48 -2.70 3.68 18.53
CA PHE A 48 -1.79 3.18 17.50
C PHE A 48 -1.99 1.70 17.17
N LEU A 49 -2.37 0.87 18.16
CA LEU A 49 -2.67 -0.54 17.93
C LEU A 49 -3.87 -0.70 16.97
N GLY A 50 -4.95 0.02 17.21
CA GLY A 50 -6.14 -0.05 16.35
C GLY A 50 -5.88 0.49 14.95
N ILE A 51 -5.13 1.59 14.83
CA ILE A 51 -4.72 2.14 13.52
C ILE A 51 -3.89 1.10 12.76
N ALA A 52 -2.88 0.52 13.41
CA ALA A 52 -2.02 -0.48 12.78
C ALA A 52 -2.81 -1.72 12.31
N LEU A 53 -3.72 -2.22 13.14
CA LEU A 53 -4.61 -3.32 12.75
C LEU A 53 -5.53 -2.94 11.59
N ALA A 54 -6.05 -1.71 11.54
CA ALA A 54 -6.89 -1.25 10.43
C ALA A 54 -6.15 -1.27 9.10
N PHE A 55 -4.90 -0.79 9.04
CA PHE A 55 -4.07 -0.88 7.84
C PHE A 55 -3.84 -2.34 7.41
N GLY A 56 -3.43 -3.20 8.34
CA GLY A 56 -3.14 -4.58 8.02
C GLY A 56 -4.36 -5.38 7.59
N LEU A 57 -5.45 -5.31 8.35
CA LEU A 57 -6.69 -6.03 8.05
C LEU A 57 -7.34 -5.55 6.75
N THR A 58 -7.25 -4.26 6.44
CA THR A 58 -7.70 -3.73 5.15
C THR A 58 -6.88 -4.34 4.01
N LEU A 59 -5.56 -4.44 4.15
CA LEU A 59 -4.73 -5.08 3.13
C LEU A 59 -5.00 -6.59 3.01
N VAL A 60 -5.26 -7.31 4.12
CA VAL A 60 -5.71 -8.71 4.06
C VAL A 60 -6.99 -8.82 3.22
N ALA A 61 -8.00 -8.01 3.53
CA ALA A 61 -9.28 -8.03 2.83
C ALA A 61 -9.11 -7.74 1.33
N LEU A 62 -8.32 -6.72 0.98
CA LEU A 62 -8.04 -6.35 -0.41
C LEU A 62 -7.26 -7.43 -1.16
N ALA A 63 -6.25 -8.03 -0.52
CA ALA A 63 -5.49 -9.13 -1.12
C ALA A 63 -6.40 -10.30 -1.53
N TYR A 64 -7.44 -10.60 -0.74
CA TYR A 64 -8.40 -11.65 -1.08
C TYR A 64 -9.48 -11.20 -2.06
N ALA A 65 -9.96 -9.96 -1.96
CA ALA A 65 -11.06 -9.46 -2.79
C ALA A 65 -10.63 -9.14 -4.22
N ILE A 66 -9.48 -8.47 -4.39
CA ILE A 66 -9.00 -7.98 -5.69
C ILE A 66 -7.67 -8.59 -6.13
N GLY A 67 -6.99 -9.34 -5.26
CA GLY A 67 -5.77 -10.07 -5.61
C GLY A 67 -5.91 -10.98 -6.82
N PRO A 68 -6.99 -11.77 -6.96
CA PRO A 68 -7.23 -12.57 -8.17
C PRO A 68 -7.39 -11.76 -9.46
N ILE A 69 -7.64 -10.44 -9.38
CA ILE A 69 -7.84 -9.56 -10.52
C ILE A 69 -6.53 -8.86 -10.90
N SER A 70 -5.95 -8.09 -9.96
CA SER A 70 -4.80 -7.22 -10.22
C SER A 70 -3.50 -7.66 -9.53
N GLY A 71 -3.56 -8.62 -8.60
CA GLY A 71 -2.49 -8.89 -7.64
C GLY A 71 -2.54 -7.99 -6.39
N ALA A 72 -3.51 -7.07 -6.31
CA ALA A 72 -3.73 -6.18 -5.16
C ALA A 72 -2.46 -5.44 -4.71
N HIS A 73 -1.74 -4.80 -5.65
CA HIS A 73 -0.53 -4.09 -5.29
C HIS A 73 -0.84 -2.92 -4.36
N VAL A 74 -1.84 -2.11 -4.73
CA VAL A 74 -2.37 -0.94 -4.01
C VAL A 74 -1.28 0.01 -3.47
N ASN A 75 -0.10 -0.05 -4.10
CA ASN A 75 1.15 0.54 -3.62
C ASN A 75 2.17 0.63 -4.78
N PRO A 76 2.66 1.84 -5.10
CA PRO A 76 3.71 2.03 -6.12
C PRO A 76 5.02 1.29 -5.82
N ALA A 77 5.42 1.13 -4.55
CA ALA A 77 6.64 0.40 -4.18
C ALA A 77 6.53 -1.11 -4.46
N VAL A 78 5.36 -1.70 -4.21
CA VAL A 78 5.06 -3.09 -4.60
C VAL A 78 5.01 -3.23 -6.12
N THR A 79 4.39 -2.26 -6.80
CA THR A 79 4.33 -2.26 -8.27
C THR A 79 5.71 -2.19 -8.92
N LEU A 80 6.60 -1.35 -8.38
CA LEU A 80 7.99 -1.28 -8.81
C LEU A 80 8.71 -2.63 -8.63
N ALA A 81 8.46 -3.34 -7.52
CA ALA A 81 9.06 -4.65 -7.29
C ALA A 81 8.70 -5.66 -8.40
N PHE A 82 7.42 -5.71 -8.78
CA PHE A 82 6.94 -6.59 -9.85
C PHE A 82 7.46 -6.15 -11.23
N LEU A 83 7.66 -4.85 -11.46
CA LEU A 83 8.33 -4.35 -12.66
C LEU A 83 9.81 -4.78 -12.72
N ILE A 84 10.56 -4.68 -11.61
CA ILE A 84 11.97 -5.11 -11.54
C ILE A 84 12.10 -6.62 -11.81
N LEU A 85 11.12 -7.41 -11.35
CA LEU A 85 11.03 -8.85 -11.62
C LEU A 85 10.45 -9.19 -13.00
N LYS A 86 10.12 -8.20 -13.83
CA LYS A 86 9.51 -8.37 -15.16
C LYS A 86 8.18 -9.14 -15.13
N ARG A 87 7.47 -9.09 -14.00
CA ARG A 87 6.10 -9.62 -13.83
C ARG A 87 5.03 -8.64 -14.33
N LEU A 88 5.41 -7.39 -14.57
CA LEU A 88 4.63 -6.37 -15.27
C LEU A 88 5.46 -5.75 -16.39
N THR A 89 4.80 -5.35 -17.48
CA THR A 89 5.41 -4.45 -18.46
C THR A 89 5.52 -3.02 -17.88
N PRO A 90 6.43 -2.17 -18.40
CA PRO A 90 6.52 -0.77 -17.96
C PRO A 90 5.21 0.01 -18.11
N VAL A 91 4.44 -0.25 -19.18
CA VAL A 91 3.14 0.40 -19.43
C VAL A 91 2.11 -0.04 -18.39
N GLN A 92 2.04 -1.34 -18.06
CA GLN A 92 1.14 -1.82 -17.01
C GLN A 92 1.53 -1.26 -15.65
N ALA A 93 2.82 -1.23 -15.31
CA ALA A 93 3.30 -0.67 -14.06
C ALA A 93 2.92 0.83 -13.93
N ALA A 94 3.07 1.61 -15.00
CA ALA A 94 2.62 3.00 -15.04
C ALA A 94 1.09 3.10 -14.84
N GLY A 95 0.31 2.25 -15.51
CA GLY A 95 -1.15 2.19 -15.34
C GLY A 95 -1.57 1.88 -13.90
N TYR A 96 -0.89 0.95 -13.24
CA TYR A 96 -1.10 0.62 -11.82
C TYR A 96 -0.82 1.84 -10.93
N VAL A 97 0.33 2.48 -11.08
CA VAL A 97 0.71 3.64 -10.26
C VAL A 97 -0.28 4.80 -10.44
N ILE A 98 -0.68 5.09 -11.68
CA ILE A 98 -1.69 6.13 -11.97
C ILE A 98 -3.02 5.78 -11.29
N ALA A 99 -3.50 4.54 -11.45
CA ALA A 99 -4.74 4.10 -10.85
C ALA A 99 -4.70 4.19 -9.31
N GLN A 100 -3.60 3.76 -8.69
CA GLN A 100 -3.40 3.84 -7.24
C GLN A 100 -3.43 5.30 -6.75
N VAL A 101 -2.70 6.20 -7.41
CA VAL A 101 -2.67 7.62 -7.05
C VAL A 101 -4.05 8.27 -7.21
N VAL A 102 -4.76 7.99 -8.32
CA VAL A 102 -6.12 8.50 -8.54
C VAL A 102 -7.08 8.00 -7.47
N GLY A 103 -7.09 6.69 -7.21
CA GLY A 103 -7.93 6.09 -6.16
C GLY A 103 -7.64 6.66 -4.78
N GLY A 104 -6.36 6.81 -4.45
CA GLY A 104 -5.91 7.45 -3.21
C GLY A 104 -6.36 8.90 -3.08
N LEU A 105 -6.17 9.73 -4.11
CA LEU A 105 -6.60 11.13 -4.08
C LEU A 105 -8.12 11.27 -3.92
N ILE A 106 -8.91 10.43 -4.58
CA ILE A 106 -10.37 10.39 -4.40
C ILE A 106 -10.71 10.03 -2.95
N ALA A 107 -9.99 9.09 -2.33
CA ALA A 107 -10.16 8.77 -0.92
C ALA A 107 -9.76 9.93 -0.01
N GLY A 108 -8.69 10.66 -0.30
CA GLY A 108 -8.29 11.86 0.45
C GLY A 108 -9.37 12.96 0.41
N VAL A 109 -10.00 13.19 -0.74
CA VAL A 109 -11.15 14.10 -0.86
C VAL A 109 -12.33 13.60 -0.02
N ALA A 110 -12.65 12.31 -0.09
CA ALA A 110 -13.73 11.73 0.70
C ALA A 110 -13.47 11.82 2.21
N LEU A 111 -12.23 11.57 2.65
CA LEU A 111 -11.80 11.71 4.03
C LEU A 111 -11.96 13.16 4.51
N LEU A 112 -11.48 14.13 3.74
CA LEU A 112 -11.64 15.55 4.06
C LEU A 112 -13.12 15.96 4.17
N ALA A 113 -13.96 15.46 3.25
CA ALA A 113 -15.40 15.74 3.31
C ALA A 113 -16.05 15.20 4.59
N VAL A 114 -15.68 13.99 5.02
CA VAL A 114 -16.18 13.41 6.29
C VAL A 114 -15.62 14.17 7.50
N ALA A 115 -14.31 14.45 7.53
CA ALA A 115 -13.66 15.19 8.61
C ALA A 115 -14.30 16.59 8.79
N SER A 116 -14.54 17.29 7.68
CA SER A 116 -15.15 18.62 7.68
C SER A 116 -16.61 18.64 8.18
N GLY A 117 -17.25 17.47 8.30
CA GLY A 117 -18.56 17.34 8.93
C GLY A 117 -18.52 17.40 10.46
N LEU A 118 -17.33 17.26 11.07
CA LEU A 118 -17.15 17.38 12.52
C LEU A 118 -16.99 18.86 12.90
N PRO A 119 -17.86 19.45 13.75
CA PRO A 119 -17.79 20.88 14.07
C PRO A 119 -16.49 21.36 14.72
N THR A 120 -15.74 20.44 15.33
CA THR A 120 -14.47 20.72 16.01
C THR A 120 -13.25 20.51 15.13
N TYR A 121 -13.42 20.00 13.90
CA TYR A 121 -12.30 19.73 13.01
C TYR A 121 -11.67 21.04 12.50
N ASP A 122 -10.38 21.19 12.75
CA ASP A 122 -9.54 22.23 12.17
C ASP A 122 -8.43 21.59 11.35
N ARG A 123 -8.52 21.72 10.02
CA ARG A 123 -7.53 21.17 9.08
C ARG A 123 -6.08 21.59 9.40
N ALA A 124 -5.87 22.81 9.90
CA ALA A 124 -4.52 23.31 10.18
C ALA A 124 -3.91 22.64 11.42
N VAL A 125 -4.75 22.14 12.33
CA VAL A 125 -4.36 21.51 13.60
C VAL A 125 -4.40 19.99 13.50
N ASP A 126 -5.52 19.45 13.02
CA ASP A 126 -5.81 18.01 12.99
C ASP A 126 -5.20 17.31 11.77
N GLY A 127 -5.04 18.04 10.65
CA GLY A 127 -4.55 17.50 9.39
C GLY A 127 -5.43 16.40 8.80
N LEU A 128 -4.85 15.53 7.97
CA LEU A 128 -5.56 14.40 7.35
C LEU A 128 -4.76 13.10 7.39
N GLY A 129 -3.91 12.96 8.41
CA GLY A 129 -3.03 11.80 8.58
C GLY A 129 -1.87 11.75 7.59
N ALA A 130 -1.37 12.90 7.15
CA ALA A 130 -0.20 12.96 6.27
C ALA A 130 1.06 12.49 6.97
N ASN A 131 1.95 11.86 6.21
CA ASN A 131 3.25 11.42 6.69
C ASN A 131 4.20 12.61 6.84
N GLY A 132 5.10 12.56 7.82
CA GLY A 132 5.99 13.68 8.08
C GLY A 132 7.18 13.36 8.96
N PHE A 133 8.19 14.23 8.92
CA PHE A 133 9.39 14.18 9.76
C PHE A 133 9.67 15.57 10.37
N GLY A 134 10.53 15.61 11.38
CA GLY A 134 10.80 16.83 12.15
C GLY A 134 9.55 17.27 12.90
N GLU A 135 9.12 18.52 12.70
CA GLU A 135 7.90 19.07 13.31
C GLU A 135 6.62 18.34 12.87
N PHE A 136 6.65 17.65 11.73
CA PHE A 136 5.53 16.86 11.21
C PHE A 136 5.58 15.38 11.62
N SER A 137 6.61 14.96 12.36
CA SER A 137 6.67 13.61 12.94
C SER A 137 5.79 13.51 14.19
N PRO A 138 4.96 12.47 14.35
CA PRO A 138 4.13 12.32 15.55
C PRO A 138 4.91 12.30 16.88
N ALA A 139 6.18 11.86 16.88
CA ALA A 139 7.05 11.88 18.04
C ALA A 139 8.34 12.70 17.84
N GLY A 140 8.38 13.58 16.83
CA GLY A 140 9.49 14.52 16.62
C GLY A 140 10.76 13.93 16.00
N TYR A 141 10.69 12.77 15.34
CA TYR A 141 11.84 12.16 14.66
C TYR A 141 12.22 12.93 13.39
N GLY A 142 13.51 13.19 13.21
CA GLY A 142 14.04 13.89 12.03
C GLY A 142 14.10 13.04 10.76
N LEU A 143 14.46 13.68 9.65
CA LEU A 143 14.54 13.06 8.31
C LEU A 143 15.39 11.78 8.27
N GLY A 144 16.53 11.75 8.97
CA GLY A 144 17.41 10.58 8.99
C GLY A 144 16.71 9.31 9.51
N SER A 145 15.87 9.45 10.54
CA SER A 145 15.10 8.34 11.09
C SER A 145 14.00 7.89 10.12
N ALA A 146 13.28 8.84 9.51
CA ALA A 146 12.27 8.57 8.48
C ALA A 146 12.86 7.81 7.29
N ILE A 147 14.04 8.21 6.80
CA ILE A 147 14.75 7.51 5.72
C ILE A 147 14.98 6.04 6.06
N ILE A 148 15.51 5.77 7.25
CA ILE A 148 15.87 4.41 7.67
C ILE A 148 14.61 3.55 7.77
N VAL A 149 13.56 4.03 8.46
CA VAL A 149 12.34 3.24 8.65
C VAL A 149 11.61 3.02 7.34
N GLU A 150 11.51 4.02 6.46
CA GLU A 150 10.84 3.88 5.17
C GLU A 150 11.56 2.87 4.26
N ILE A 151 12.90 2.88 4.22
CA ILE A 151 13.66 1.89 3.44
C ILE A 151 13.49 0.48 4.03
N VAL A 152 13.75 0.31 5.33
CA VAL A 152 13.77 -1.01 5.98
C VAL A 152 12.38 -1.65 5.98
N LEU A 153 11.35 -0.89 6.35
CA LEU A 153 10.00 -1.42 6.50
C LEU A 153 9.34 -1.63 5.13
N THR A 154 9.61 -0.79 4.12
CA THR A 154 9.14 -1.08 2.76
C THR A 154 9.86 -2.29 2.16
N ALA A 155 11.16 -2.47 2.45
CA ALA A 155 11.89 -3.67 2.05
C ALA A 155 11.29 -4.94 2.68
N LEU A 156 10.94 -4.89 3.96
CA LEU A 156 10.24 -5.98 4.65
C LEU A 156 8.89 -6.27 3.99
N LEU A 157 8.06 -5.25 3.74
CA LEU A 157 6.76 -5.42 3.10
C LEU A 157 6.89 -6.08 1.73
N VAL A 158 7.75 -5.54 0.86
CA VAL A 158 7.96 -6.08 -0.49
C VAL A 158 8.55 -7.48 -0.44
N PHE A 159 9.51 -7.75 0.45
CA PHE A 159 10.05 -9.09 0.64
C PHE A 159 8.94 -10.09 1.01
N VAL A 160 8.07 -9.76 1.98
CA VAL A 160 6.97 -10.65 2.39
C VAL A 160 5.95 -10.83 1.27
N VAL A 161 5.63 -9.78 0.50
CA VAL A 161 4.77 -9.91 -0.69
C VAL A 161 5.35 -10.92 -1.67
N LEU A 162 6.62 -10.77 -2.04
CA LEU A 162 7.27 -11.64 -3.02
C LEU A 162 7.44 -13.07 -2.50
N ALA A 163 7.87 -13.24 -1.25
CA ALA A 163 8.06 -14.56 -0.65
C ALA A 163 6.73 -15.30 -0.44
N SER A 164 5.66 -14.60 -0.05
CA SER A 164 4.34 -15.22 0.19
C SER A 164 3.63 -15.61 -1.09
N THR A 165 3.94 -14.92 -2.19
CA THR A 165 3.40 -15.21 -3.54
C THR A 165 4.35 -16.04 -4.39
N ASP A 166 5.49 -16.45 -3.84
CA ASP A 166 6.41 -17.36 -4.50
C ASP A 166 5.79 -18.76 -4.62
N ARG A 167 6.26 -19.54 -5.60
CA ARG A 167 5.87 -20.95 -5.79
C ARG A 167 6.22 -21.87 -4.61
N LEU A 168 7.19 -21.49 -3.78
CA LEU A 168 7.51 -22.18 -2.53
C LEU A 168 6.52 -21.84 -1.41
N GLY A 169 5.80 -20.72 -1.55
CA GLY A 169 4.77 -20.27 -0.62
C GLY A 169 3.40 -20.90 -0.90
N ASN A 170 2.45 -20.58 -0.04
CA ASN A 170 1.04 -20.91 -0.24
C ASN A 170 0.31 -19.67 -0.74
N ALA A 171 0.16 -19.53 -2.06
CA ALA A 171 -0.47 -18.38 -2.69
C ALA A 171 -1.91 -18.14 -2.19
N ALA A 172 -2.66 -19.19 -1.84
CA ALA A 172 -4.01 -19.07 -1.29
C ALA A 172 -4.03 -18.43 0.11
N LEU A 173 -2.91 -18.45 0.82
CA LEU A 173 -2.77 -17.81 2.13
C LEU A 173 -1.97 -16.50 2.09
N ALA A 174 -1.49 -16.06 0.93
CA ALA A 174 -0.53 -14.95 0.82
C ALA A 174 -1.04 -13.63 1.41
N GLY A 175 -2.35 -13.38 1.36
CA GLY A 175 -2.95 -12.14 1.91
C GLY A 175 -2.72 -11.97 3.41
N ILE A 176 -2.72 -13.06 4.20
CA ILE A 176 -2.57 -13.03 5.66
C ILE A 176 -1.21 -12.47 6.10
N PRO A 177 -0.05 -13.07 5.72
CA PRO A 177 1.25 -12.56 6.13
C PRO A 177 1.53 -11.16 5.56
N ILE A 178 1.03 -10.85 4.35
CA ILE A 178 1.20 -9.52 3.74
C ILE A 178 0.50 -8.44 4.58
N GLY A 179 -0.77 -8.65 4.92
CA GLY A 179 -1.53 -7.69 5.72
C GLY A 179 -1.02 -7.58 7.16
N PHE A 180 -0.69 -8.69 7.82
CA PHE A 180 -0.08 -8.62 9.16
C PHE A 180 1.30 -7.96 9.15
N THR A 181 2.08 -8.10 8.09
CA THR A 181 3.34 -7.36 7.93
C THR A 181 3.07 -5.86 7.89
N LEU A 182 2.05 -5.42 7.13
CA LEU A 182 1.67 -4.01 7.13
C LEU A 182 1.20 -3.53 8.51
N ALA A 183 0.49 -4.35 9.28
CA ALA A 183 0.12 -4.02 10.66
C ALA A 183 1.36 -3.82 11.54
N VAL A 184 2.32 -4.76 11.50
CA VAL A 184 3.55 -4.68 12.29
C VAL A 184 4.38 -3.46 11.90
N ILE A 185 4.46 -3.14 10.60
CA ILE A 185 5.12 -1.92 10.12
C ILE A 185 4.50 -0.69 10.79
N HIS A 186 3.17 -0.58 10.80
CA HIS A 186 2.49 0.54 11.47
C HIS A 186 2.69 0.56 12.99
N LEU A 187 2.70 -0.60 13.65
CA LEU A 187 3.03 -0.69 15.09
C LEU A 187 4.41 -0.10 15.41
N VAL A 188 5.37 -0.21 14.48
CA VAL A 188 6.73 0.29 14.65
C VAL A 188 6.84 1.78 14.28
N SER A 189 6.36 2.19 13.11
CA SER A 189 6.74 3.46 12.51
C SER A 189 5.70 4.57 12.63
N ILE A 190 4.50 4.34 13.16
CA ILE A 190 3.52 5.43 13.37
C ILE A 190 4.15 6.59 14.15
N PRO A 191 4.86 6.38 15.28
CA PRO A 191 5.50 7.47 16.01
C PRO A 191 6.61 8.17 15.23
N VAL A 192 7.24 7.51 14.26
CA VAL A 192 8.40 8.04 13.53
C VAL A 192 7.97 9.00 12.44
N ASP A 193 7.04 8.58 11.57
CA ASP A 193 6.65 9.38 10.40
C ASP A 193 5.18 9.21 9.98
N GLY A 194 4.36 8.63 10.85
CA GLY A 194 2.97 8.28 10.53
C GLY A 194 2.85 7.07 9.60
N THR A 195 3.96 6.40 9.28
CA THR A 195 4.08 5.23 8.39
C THR A 195 3.58 5.47 6.97
N SER A 196 4.47 5.71 6.00
CA SER A 196 4.09 5.68 4.59
C SER A 196 4.14 4.25 4.07
N VAL A 197 5.36 3.75 3.82
CA VAL A 197 5.70 2.54 3.04
C VAL A 197 4.94 2.39 1.72
N ASN A 198 4.24 3.44 1.28
CA ASN A 198 3.31 3.47 0.15
C ASN A 198 3.19 4.91 -0.39
N PRO A 199 3.85 5.20 -1.53
CA PRO A 199 3.79 6.53 -2.13
C PRO A 199 2.38 7.01 -2.49
N ALA A 200 1.47 6.12 -2.91
CA ALA A 200 0.10 6.50 -3.26
C ALA A 200 -0.72 6.90 -2.02
N ARG A 201 -0.54 6.19 -0.89
CA ARG A 201 -1.15 6.57 0.40
C ARG A 201 -0.66 7.93 0.87
N SER A 202 0.63 8.21 0.75
CA SER A 202 1.19 9.51 1.15
C SER A 202 0.66 10.65 0.27
N LEU A 203 0.66 10.43 -1.04
CA LEU A 203 0.15 11.41 -2.02
C LEU A 203 -1.35 11.67 -1.86
N ALA A 204 -2.11 10.68 -1.37
CA ALA A 204 -3.54 10.79 -1.17
C ALA A 204 -3.93 11.88 -0.17
N VAL A 205 -3.12 12.07 0.89
CA VAL A 205 -3.51 12.94 2.02
C VAL A 205 -2.62 14.17 2.20
N ALA A 206 -1.38 14.15 1.69
CA ALA A 206 -0.47 15.30 1.77
C ALA A 206 -1.04 16.61 1.21
N PRO A 207 -1.82 16.65 0.09
CA PRO A 207 -2.41 17.88 -0.41
C PRO A 207 -3.42 18.55 0.55
N PHE A 208 -3.93 17.78 1.52
CA PHE A 208 -4.97 18.19 2.45
C PHE A 208 -4.43 18.53 3.84
N GLN A 209 -3.10 18.55 4.03
CA GLN A 209 -2.46 18.93 5.28
C GLN A 209 -1.36 19.96 5.01
N ASP A 210 -1.40 21.07 5.72
CA ASP A 210 -0.49 22.19 5.47
C ASP A 210 0.95 21.78 5.82
N GLY A 211 1.91 22.19 4.99
CA GLY A 211 3.33 21.82 5.11
C GLY A 211 3.69 20.40 4.64
N ALA A 212 2.74 19.46 4.60
CA ALA A 212 3.01 18.05 4.24
C ALA A 212 3.49 17.88 2.79
N LEU A 213 2.98 18.67 1.84
CA LEU A 213 3.43 18.64 0.45
C LEU A 213 4.94 18.92 0.29
N GLY A 214 5.56 19.69 1.20
CA GLY A 214 7.00 19.95 1.16
C GLY A 214 7.84 18.71 1.50
N GLN A 215 7.26 17.72 2.18
CA GLN A 215 7.94 16.51 2.63
C GLN A 215 7.61 15.27 1.79
N ILE A 216 6.63 15.36 0.88
CA ILE A 216 6.10 14.22 0.12
C ILE A 216 7.16 13.46 -0.67
N TRP A 217 8.21 14.14 -1.14
CA TRP A 217 9.29 13.54 -1.91
C TRP A 217 9.97 12.39 -1.14
N ALA A 218 10.11 12.52 0.19
CA ALA A 218 10.75 11.50 1.02
C ALA A 218 9.93 10.20 0.99
N PHE A 219 8.61 10.33 1.08
CA PHE A 219 7.65 9.22 1.07
C PHE A 219 7.36 8.67 -0.34
N ILE A 220 8.00 9.23 -1.37
CA ILE A 220 8.07 8.64 -2.71
C ILE A 220 9.42 7.93 -2.86
N VAL A 221 10.52 8.64 -2.62
CA VAL A 221 11.88 8.14 -2.89
C VAL A 221 12.23 6.94 -2.01
N PHE A 222 12.07 7.05 -0.69
CA PHE A 222 12.57 6.04 0.25
C PHE A 222 11.75 4.74 0.23
N PRO A 223 10.41 4.76 0.08
CA PRO A 223 9.66 3.53 -0.18
C PRO A 223 10.03 2.84 -1.49
N LEU A 224 10.29 3.59 -2.57
CA LEU A 224 10.73 2.97 -3.84
C LEU A 224 12.11 2.32 -3.71
N ILE A 225 13.05 2.97 -3.00
CA ILE A 225 14.35 2.39 -2.67
C ILE A 225 14.16 1.12 -1.82
N GLY A 226 13.35 1.20 -0.76
CA GLY A 226 13.03 0.06 0.10
C GLY A 226 12.43 -1.10 -0.70
N GLY A 227 11.50 -0.83 -1.61
CA GLY A 227 10.94 -1.86 -2.49
C GLY A 227 11.98 -2.53 -3.37
N ALA A 228 12.91 -1.76 -3.95
CA ALA A 228 14.03 -2.34 -4.71
C ALA A 228 14.97 -3.17 -3.83
N VAL A 229 15.25 -2.74 -2.60
CA VAL A 229 16.03 -3.53 -1.62
C VAL A 229 15.31 -4.83 -1.27
N GLY A 230 13.98 -4.79 -1.06
CA GLY A 230 13.15 -5.97 -0.82
C GLY A 230 13.22 -7.00 -1.95
N VAL A 231 13.25 -6.54 -3.22
CA VAL A 231 13.51 -7.42 -4.38
C VAL A 231 14.91 -8.06 -4.30
N GLY A 232 15.93 -7.28 -3.91
CA GLY A 232 17.29 -7.80 -3.74
C GLY A 232 17.37 -8.91 -2.69
N VAL A 233 16.75 -8.70 -1.53
CA VAL A 233 16.66 -9.70 -0.45
C VAL A 233 15.91 -10.94 -0.92
N TYR A 234 14.77 -10.76 -1.61
CA TYR A 234 14.03 -11.87 -2.18
C TYR A 234 14.89 -12.68 -3.16
N ARG A 235 15.57 -12.05 -4.12
CA ARG A 235 16.45 -12.76 -5.08
C ARG A 235 17.60 -13.52 -4.40
N LEU A 236 18.15 -12.98 -3.31
CA LEU A 236 19.22 -13.62 -2.56
C LEU A 236 18.76 -14.95 -1.92
N LEU A 237 17.52 -14.99 -1.43
CA LEU A 237 16.96 -16.16 -0.73
C LEU A 237 16.18 -17.11 -1.68
N PHE A 238 15.65 -16.58 -2.78
CA PHE A 238 14.83 -17.28 -3.78
C PHE A 238 15.50 -17.21 -5.16
N PRO A 239 16.61 -17.94 -5.40
CA PRO A 239 17.44 -17.79 -6.61
C PRO A 239 16.79 -18.31 -7.92
N ARG A 240 15.51 -18.68 -7.93
CA ARG A 240 14.84 -19.35 -9.06
C ARG A 240 13.43 -18.81 -9.35
N SER A 241 13.22 -17.50 -9.17
CA SER A 241 11.92 -16.84 -9.20
C SER A 241 11.88 -15.52 -9.97
#